data_AF-A0A2V6XBX2-F1
#
_entry.id   AF-A0A2V6XBX2-F1
#
_cell.length_a   1.000
_cell.length_b   1.000
_cell.length_c   1.000
_cell.angle_alpha   90.00
_cell.angle_beta   90.00
_cell.angle_gamma   90.00
#
_symmetry.space_group_name_H-M   'P 1'
#
loop_
_entity.id
_entity.type
_entity.pdbx_description
1 polymer ?
#
loop_
_entity_poly.entity_id
_entity_poly.type
_entity_poly.pdbx_seq_one_letter_code
_entity_poly.pdbx_strand_id
1 'polypeptide(L)'
;TGVEAVSDGVPAFKPPEAHNARIVLTWLGVILILLFLGITFLAYDFGITPRREETVVSQLARHVFGGGLLYYELQAVTMLILLLAANTSFADFPRLSYFLARDRFIPRQFAAQGDRLVFSNGILILGGLAALLLVIFGGDTHALIPLYAVGVFLSFTLSQASMVRRWLRLKEEGWWWRWWFNALGAIVTGLVM
;
A
#
# COMPACT_ATOMS: atom_id res chain seq x y z
N THR A 1 -2.94 -4.34 -1.33
CA THR A 1 -2.43 -2.96 -1.26
C THR A 1 -0.92 -3.00 -1.42
N GLY A 2 -0.25 -1.87 -1.66
CA GLY A 2 1.19 -1.80 -1.93
C GLY A 2 1.59 -1.78 -3.41
N VAL A 3 0.65 -2.02 -4.33
CA VAL A 3 0.88 -1.83 -5.78
C VAL A 3 0.87 -0.35 -6.17
N GLU A 4 0.21 0.47 -5.37
CA GLU A 4 0.09 1.92 -5.46
C GLU A 4 1.47 2.60 -5.39
N ALA A 5 2.36 2.09 -4.54
CA ALA A 5 3.72 2.60 -4.40
C ALA A 5 4.51 2.53 -5.72
N VAL A 6 4.29 1.47 -6.52
CA VAL A 6 4.93 1.35 -7.83
C VAL A 6 4.25 2.27 -8.86
N SER A 7 2.93 2.42 -8.82
CA SER A 7 2.22 3.30 -9.75
C SER A 7 2.52 4.78 -9.53
N ASP A 8 2.74 5.19 -8.28
CA ASP A 8 3.08 6.57 -7.92
C ASP A 8 4.55 6.89 -8.22
N GLY A 9 5.39 5.85 -8.25
CA GLY A 9 6.81 5.90 -8.54
C GLY A 9 7.19 5.81 -10.02
N VAL A 10 6.23 5.70 -10.96
CA VAL A 10 6.53 5.54 -12.40
C VAL A 10 7.56 6.54 -12.95
N PRO A 11 7.51 7.85 -12.62
CA PRO A 11 8.49 8.82 -13.12
C PRO A 11 9.93 8.61 -12.63
N ALA A 12 10.15 7.76 -11.62
CA ALA A 12 11.49 7.45 -11.08
C ALA A 12 12.20 6.33 -11.85
N PHE A 13 11.49 5.62 -12.75
CA PHE A 13 12.08 4.55 -13.56
C PHE A 13 12.94 5.12 -14.70
N LYS A 14 13.93 4.34 -15.15
CA LYS A 14 14.69 4.69 -16.37
C LYS A 14 13.79 4.59 -17.61
N PRO A 15 13.95 5.48 -18.62
CA PRO A 15 13.24 5.36 -19.89
C PRO A 15 13.53 4.02 -20.59
N PRO A 16 12.53 3.34 -21.18
CA PRO A 16 11.10 3.68 -21.19
C PRO A 16 10.40 3.36 -19.86
N GLU A 17 9.91 4.38 -19.17
CA GLU A 17 9.47 4.29 -17.77
C GLU A 17 8.27 3.37 -17.60
N ALA A 18 7.25 3.52 -18.45
CA ALA A 18 6.02 2.75 -18.40
C ALA A 18 6.22 1.25 -18.69
N HIS A 19 7.27 0.88 -19.41
CA HIS A 19 7.60 -0.51 -19.65
C HIS A 19 8.28 -1.13 -18.42
N ASN A 20 9.28 -0.44 -17.88
CA ASN A 20 10.04 -0.89 -16.72
C ASN A 20 9.16 -0.98 -15.46
N ALA A 21 8.31 0.02 -15.22
CA ALA A 21 7.36 0.01 -14.11
C ALA A 21 6.38 -1.17 -14.20
N ARG A 22 5.93 -1.53 -15.41
CA ARG A 22 5.03 -2.68 -15.62
C ARG A 22 5.71 -4.02 -15.32
N ILE A 23 6.99 -4.16 -15.68
CA ILE A 23 7.77 -5.36 -15.35
C ILE A 23 7.87 -5.51 -13.83
N VAL A 24 8.24 -4.43 -13.13
CA VAL A 24 8.34 -4.45 -11.66
C VAL A 24 6.99 -4.74 -11.01
N LEU A 25 5.91 -4.12 -11.48
CA LEU A 25 4.57 -4.37 -10.98
C LEU A 25 4.13 -5.83 -11.18
N THR A 26 4.47 -6.42 -12.33
CA THR A 26 4.20 -7.85 -12.60
C THR A 26 4.94 -8.75 -11.62
N TRP A 27 6.24 -8.51 -11.41
CA TRP A 27 7.05 -9.30 -10.46
C TRP A 27 6.55 -9.14 -9.03
N LEU A 28 6.24 -7.91 -8.61
CA LEU A 28 5.65 -7.64 -7.30
C LEU A 28 4.35 -8.44 -7.11
N GLY A 29 3.47 -8.44 -8.12
CA GLY A 29 2.22 -9.20 -8.10
C GLY A 29 2.45 -10.70 -7.97
N VAL A 30 3.36 -11.28 -8.77
CA VAL A 30 3.68 -12.71 -8.72
C VAL A 30 4.25 -13.11 -7.35
N ILE A 31 5.19 -12.33 -6.82
CA ILE A 31 5.81 -12.60 -5.51
C ILE A 31 4.75 -12.50 -4.40
N LEU A 32 3.89 -11.48 -4.43
CA LEU A 32 2.85 -11.30 -3.43
C LEU A 32 1.83 -12.44 -3.46
N ILE A 33 1.38 -12.86 -4.65
CA ILE A 33 0.46 -14.01 -4.80
C ILE A 33 1.12 -15.28 -4.26
N LEU A 34 2.38 -15.55 -4.64
CA LEU A 34 3.10 -16.74 -4.18
C LEU A 34 3.26 -16.75 -2.65
N LEU A 35 3.69 -15.63 -2.06
CA LEU A 35 3.87 -15.53 -0.62
C LEU A 35 2.54 -15.63 0.13
N PHE A 36 1.50 -14.93 -0.33
CA PHE A 36 0.20 -14.96 0.30
C PHE A 36 -0.42 -16.36 0.27
N LEU A 37 -0.41 -17.01 -0.90
CA LEU A 37 -0.93 -18.37 -1.03
C LEU A 37 -0.07 -19.38 -0.24
N GLY A 38 1.26 -19.23 -0.26
CA GLY A 38 2.16 -20.10 0.50
C GLY A 38 1.93 -20.02 2.01
N ILE A 39 1.86 -18.80 2.56
CA ILE A 39 1.58 -18.58 3.99
C ILE A 39 0.19 -19.12 4.35
N THR A 40 -0.82 -18.86 3.50
CA THR A 40 -2.20 -19.32 3.73
C THR A 40 -2.28 -20.84 3.73
N PHE A 41 -1.63 -21.49 2.76
CA PHE A 41 -1.57 -22.95 2.65
C PHE A 41 -0.90 -23.58 3.88
N LEU A 42 0.26 -23.06 4.28
CA LEU A 42 0.97 -23.56 5.46
C LEU A 42 0.19 -23.33 6.76
N ALA A 43 -0.47 -22.16 6.90
CA ALA A 43 -1.29 -21.87 8.07
C ALA A 43 -2.48 -22.84 8.18
N TYR A 44 -3.09 -23.19 7.05
CA TYR A 44 -4.17 -24.16 6.98
C TYR A 44 -3.69 -25.58 7.31
N ASP A 45 -2.60 -26.03 6.68
CA ASP A 45 -2.05 -27.39 6.86
C ASP A 45 -1.58 -27.65 8.29
N PHE A 46 -0.89 -26.67 8.90
CA PHE A 46 -0.44 -26.77 10.30
C PHE A 46 -1.52 -26.44 11.34
N GLY A 47 -2.75 -26.14 10.91
CA GLY A 47 -3.86 -25.85 11.82
C GLY A 47 -3.63 -24.62 12.71
N ILE A 48 -2.92 -23.61 12.18
CA ILE A 48 -2.58 -22.38 12.92
C ILE A 48 -3.86 -21.57 13.17
N THR A 49 -4.18 -21.37 14.45
CA THR A 49 -5.33 -20.56 14.87
C THR A 49 -4.86 -19.15 15.29
N PRO A 50 -5.54 -18.08 14.87
CA PRO A 50 -5.17 -16.72 15.26
C PRO A 50 -5.13 -16.56 16.79
N ARG A 51 -4.01 -16.05 17.30
CA ARG A 51 -3.81 -15.72 18.72
C ARG A 51 -3.62 -14.21 18.85
N ARG A 52 -4.03 -13.62 19.97
CA ARG A 52 -3.92 -12.16 20.18
C ARG A 52 -2.48 -11.72 20.40
N GLU A 53 -1.65 -12.61 20.92
CA GLU A 53 -0.30 -12.32 21.37
C GLU A 53 0.76 -12.59 20.29
N GLU A 54 0.40 -13.32 19.23
CA GLU A 54 1.38 -13.81 18.25
C GLU A 54 0.82 -13.80 16.82
N THR A 55 1.58 -13.20 15.90
CA THR A 55 1.22 -13.14 14.47
C THR A 55 1.23 -14.53 13.83
N VAL A 56 0.42 -14.74 12.79
CA VAL A 56 0.38 -16.01 12.04
C VAL A 56 1.76 -16.38 11.49
N VAL A 57 2.52 -15.40 10.99
CA VAL A 57 3.89 -15.61 10.50
C VAL A 57 4.81 -16.09 11.62
N SER A 58 4.67 -15.53 12.84
CA SER A 58 5.43 -15.97 14.01
C SER A 58 5.08 -17.39 14.43
N GLN A 59 3.78 -17.72 14.47
CA GLN A 59 3.33 -19.07 14.79
C GLN A 59 3.86 -20.11 13.78
N LEU A 60 3.80 -19.79 12.49
CA LEU A 60 4.37 -20.62 11.42
C LEU A 60 5.87 -20.81 11.58
N ALA A 61 6.60 -19.71 11.79
CA ALA A 61 8.05 -19.75 11.96
C ALA A 61 8.47 -20.60 13.16
N ARG A 62 7.74 -20.47 14.27
CA ARG A 62 7.98 -21.27 15.48
C ARG A 62 7.64 -22.74 15.27
N HIS A 63 6.59 -23.04 14.51
CA HIS A 63 6.23 -24.41 14.17
C HIS A 63 7.30 -25.10 13.31
N VAL A 64 7.86 -24.37 12.33
CA VAL A 64 8.85 -24.92 11.38
C VAL A 64 10.27 -24.94 11.95
N PHE A 65 10.71 -23.85 12.59
CA PHE A 65 12.10 -23.65 13.03
C PHE A 65 12.30 -23.75 14.54
N GLY A 66 11.23 -23.91 15.33
CA GLY A 66 11.29 -23.89 16.79
C GLY A 66 11.63 -22.51 17.36
N GLY A 67 12.18 -22.47 18.58
CA GLY A 67 12.58 -21.25 19.29
C GLY A 67 14.05 -20.85 19.10
N GLY A 68 14.63 -21.11 17.94
CA GLY A 68 16.07 -20.92 17.66
C GLY A 68 16.43 -19.61 16.95
N LEU A 69 17.69 -19.51 16.53
CA LEU A 69 18.25 -18.34 15.81
C LEU A 69 17.42 -17.96 14.58
N LEU A 70 17.02 -18.96 13.76
CA LEU A 70 16.24 -18.74 12.53
C LEU A 70 14.86 -18.12 12.79
N TYR A 71 14.22 -18.45 13.91
CA TYR A 71 12.95 -17.82 14.30
C TYR A 71 13.14 -16.33 14.58
N TYR A 72 14.15 -15.96 15.37
CA TYR A 72 14.42 -14.55 15.68
C TYR A 72 14.90 -13.76 14.47
N GLU A 73 15.67 -14.37 13.58
CA GLU A 73 16.07 -13.76 12.31
C GLU A 73 14.85 -13.42 11.45
N LEU A 74 13.91 -14.36 11.30
CA LEU A 74 12.67 -14.11 10.55
C LEU A 74 11.83 -12.99 11.19
N GLN A 75 11.74 -12.96 12.53
CA GLN A 75 11.05 -11.86 13.23
C GLN A 75 11.72 -10.51 12.99
N ALA A 76 13.05 -10.47 13.05
CA ALA A 76 13.81 -9.24 12.81
C ALA A 76 13.63 -8.75 11.38
N VAL A 77 13.68 -9.64 10.39
CA VAL A 77 13.42 -9.31 8.97
C VAL A 77 11.99 -8.81 8.78
N THR A 78 11.00 -9.47 9.41
CA THR A 78 9.59 -9.04 9.33
C THR A 78 9.41 -7.63 9.91
N MET A 79 10.01 -7.37 11.08
CA MET A 79 10.00 -6.04 11.69
C MET A 79 10.64 -4.98 10.77
N LEU A 80 11.80 -5.29 10.17
CA LEU A 80 12.49 -4.38 9.24
C LEU A 80 11.64 -4.08 8.00
N ILE A 81 10.95 -5.07 7.45
CA ILE A 81 10.04 -4.88 6.31
C ILE A 81 8.88 -3.94 6.70
N LEU A 82 8.28 -4.12 7.89
CA LEU A 82 7.21 -3.25 8.37
C LEU A 82 7.70 -1.81 8.62
N LEU A 83 8.91 -1.64 9.16
CA LEU A 83 9.54 -0.33 9.32
C LEU A 83 9.80 0.35 7.97
N LEU A 84 10.28 -0.41 6.98
CA LEU A 84 10.49 0.10 5.63
C LEU A 84 9.17 0.52 4.97
N ALA A 85 8.10 -0.26 5.16
CA ALA A 85 6.76 0.08 4.66
C ALA A 85 6.23 1.39 5.27
N ALA A 86 6.45 1.61 6.57
CA ALA A 86 6.14 2.88 7.21
C ALA A 86 6.96 4.03 6.60
N ASN A 87 8.27 3.83 6.39
CA ASN A 87 9.15 4.82 5.77
C ASN A 87 8.69 5.21 4.35
N THR A 88 8.22 4.25 3.54
CA THR A 88 7.64 4.55 2.21
C THR A 88 6.48 5.53 2.31
N SER A 89 5.58 5.33 3.28
CA SER A 89 4.45 6.26 3.50
C SER A 89 4.91 7.67 3.87
N PHE A 90 5.97 7.78 4.69
CA PHE A 90 6.58 9.06 5.05
C PHE A 90 7.36 9.72 3.90
N ALA A 91 7.80 8.96 2.91
CA ALA A 91 8.42 9.50 1.69
C ALA A 91 7.37 9.99 0.68
N ASP A 92 6.27 9.25 0.51
CA ASP A 92 5.29 9.50 -0.55
C ASP A 92 4.27 10.60 -0.20
N PHE A 93 3.78 10.64 1.05
CA PHE A 93 2.76 11.63 1.46
C PHE A 93 3.21 13.10 1.26
N PRO A 94 4.42 13.50 1.67
CA PRO A 94 5.00 14.81 1.33
C PRO A 94 4.85 15.20 -0.14
N ARG A 95 5.20 14.29 -1.05
CA ARG A 95 5.17 14.51 -2.50
C ARG A 95 3.73 14.69 -3.02
N LEU A 96 2.79 13.87 -2.55
CA LEU A 96 1.37 14.01 -2.90
C LEU A 96 0.79 15.33 -2.39
N SER A 97 1.08 15.70 -1.14
CA SER A 97 0.63 16.96 -0.55
C SER A 97 1.16 18.18 -1.32
N TYR A 98 2.41 18.11 -1.80
CA TYR A 98 2.99 19.16 -2.63
C TYR A 98 2.21 19.37 -3.94
N PHE A 99 1.87 18.30 -4.66
CA PHE A 99 1.10 18.42 -5.91
C PHE A 99 -0.28 19.04 -5.67
N LEU A 100 -1.00 18.59 -4.63
CA LEU A 100 -2.29 19.17 -4.24
C LEU A 100 -2.18 20.65 -3.85
N ALA A 101 -1.11 21.03 -3.14
CA ALA A 101 -0.89 22.40 -2.69
C ALA A 101 -0.54 23.33 -3.86
N ARG A 102 0.24 22.84 -4.83
CA ARG A 102 0.58 23.55 -6.06
C ARG A 102 -0.68 23.87 -6.89
N ASP A 103 -1.59 22.92 -6.96
CA ASP A 103 -2.87 23.07 -7.65
C ASP A 103 -3.93 23.81 -6.80
N ARG A 104 -3.55 24.30 -5.61
CA ARG A 104 -4.35 25.10 -4.67
C ARG A 104 -5.55 24.35 -4.06
N PHE A 105 -5.49 23.01 -4.00
CA PHE A 105 -6.49 22.18 -3.31
C PHE A 105 -6.28 22.12 -1.80
N ILE A 106 -5.05 22.33 -1.30
CA ILE A 106 -4.71 22.36 0.13
C ILE A 106 -3.86 23.60 0.47
N PRO A 107 -3.65 23.95 1.76
CA PRO A 107 -2.90 25.14 2.14
C PRO A 107 -1.50 25.22 1.51
N ARG A 108 -1.09 26.43 1.10
CA ARG A 108 0.21 26.68 0.46
C ARG A 108 1.42 26.27 1.31
N GLN A 109 1.23 26.10 2.61
CA GLN A 109 2.26 25.63 3.55
C GLN A 109 2.78 24.22 3.22
N PHE A 110 1.99 23.38 2.53
CA PHE A 110 2.43 22.08 2.01
C PHE A 110 3.25 22.19 0.72
N ALA A 111 3.19 23.32 0.01
CA ALA A 111 3.99 23.57 -1.19
C ALA A 111 5.40 24.08 -0.89
N ALA A 112 5.66 24.50 0.35
CA ALA A 112 6.96 25.02 0.77
C ALA A 112 7.97 23.87 0.90
N GLN A 113 8.93 23.81 -0.03
CA GLN A 113 10.15 23.02 0.16
C GLN A 113 11.00 23.73 1.21
N GLY A 114 11.27 23.08 2.34
CA GLY A 114 12.17 23.64 3.35
C GLY A 114 13.62 23.72 2.85
N ASP A 115 14.51 24.29 3.66
CA ASP A 115 15.94 24.54 3.32
C ASP A 115 16.77 23.28 3.00
N ARG A 116 16.22 22.08 3.20
CA ARG A 116 16.84 20.78 2.88
C ARG A 116 16.15 20.00 1.75
N LEU A 117 15.28 20.63 0.96
CA LEU A 117 14.48 19.97 -0.09
C LEU A 117 13.52 18.86 0.44
N VAL A 118 13.22 18.87 1.74
CA VAL A 118 12.27 17.95 2.40
C VAL A 118 11.01 18.74 2.77
N PHE A 119 9.82 18.23 2.44
CA PHE A 119 8.56 18.83 2.89
C PHE A 119 8.32 18.53 4.37
N SER A 120 9.04 19.25 5.24
CA SER A 120 9.04 19.05 6.70
C SER A 120 7.62 19.07 7.29
N ASN A 121 6.77 19.99 6.81
CA ASN A 121 5.38 20.11 7.27
C ASN A 121 4.56 18.84 7.00
N GLY A 122 4.75 18.20 5.84
CA GLY A 122 4.04 16.97 5.48
C GLY A 122 4.41 15.81 6.42
N ILE A 123 5.70 15.66 6.73
CA ILE A 123 6.20 14.62 7.63
C ILE A 123 5.68 14.84 9.06
N LEU A 124 5.74 16.07 9.57
CA LEU A 124 5.28 16.40 10.93
C LEU A 124 3.77 16.17 11.09
N ILE A 125 2.97 16.58 10.11
CA ILE A 125 1.52 16.39 10.14
C ILE A 125 1.17 14.90 10.05
N LEU A 126 1.81 14.15 9.14
CA LEU A 126 1.59 12.71 9.04
C LEU A 126 1.99 11.99 10.34
N GLY A 127 3.13 12.36 10.93
CA GLY A 127 3.58 11.81 12.21
C GLY A 127 2.61 12.12 13.35
N GLY A 128 2.10 13.36 13.42
CA GLY A 128 1.10 13.76 14.41
C GLY A 128 -0.22 12.99 14.26
N LEU A 129 -0.72 12.84 13.03
CA LEU A 129 -1.94 12.07 12.76
C LEU A 129 -1.75 10.57 13.05
N ALA A 130 -0.60 9.99 12.68
CA ALA A 130 -0.27 8.61 13.00
C ALA A 130 -0.19 8.38 14.51
N ALA A 131 0.47 9.28 15.26
CA ALA A 131 0.52 9.22 16.72
C ALA A 131 -0.88 9.34 17.34
N LEU A 132 -1.71 10.24 16.83
CA LEU A 132 -3.09 10.39 17.28
C LEU A 132 -3.90 9.09 17.08
N LEU A 133 -3.79 8.46 15.91
CA LEU A 133 -4.44 7.18 15.64
C LEU A 133 -3.94 6.07 16.56
N LEU A 134 -2.63 5.99 16.81
CA LEU A 134 -2.08 5.01 17.76
C LEU A 134 -2.62 5.21 19.18
N VAL A 135 -2.76 6.45 19.64
CA VAL A 135 -3.33 6.76 20.96
C VAL A 135 -4.82 6.40 21.02
N ILE A 136 -5.61 6.75 19.99
CA ILE A 136 -7.06 6.48 19.96
C ILE A 136 -7.36 4.99 19.92
N PHE A 137 -6.63 4.23 19.09
CA PHE A 137 -6.85 2.80 18.89
C PHE A 137 -5.99 1.92 19.81
N GLY A 138 -5.18 2.50 20.70
CA GLY A 138 -4.31 1.77 21.62
C GLY A 138 -3.26 0.88 20.95
N GLY A 139 -2.90 1.18 19.70
CA GLY A 139 -2.02 0.33 18.89
C GLY A 139 -2.64 -0.98 18.41
N ASP A 140 -3.96 -1.16 18.53
CA ASP A 140 -4.65 -2.36 18.04
C ASP A 140 -4.73 -2.34 16.50
N THR A 141 -3.96 -3.23 15.87
CA THR A 141 -3.95 -3.38 14.43
C THR A 141 -5.28 -3.89 13.88
N HIS A 142 -6.03 -4.70 14.62
CA HIS A 142 -7.33 -5.20 14.18
C HIS A 142 -8.35 -4.09 14.01
N ALA A 143 -8.28 -3.04 14.85
CA ALA A 143 -9.14 -1.88 14.75
C ALA A 143 -8.68 -0.88 13.66
N LEU A 144 -7.38 -0.84 13.36
CA LEU A 144 -6.80 0.04 12.34
C LEU A 144 -6.96 -0.50 10.91
N ILE A 145 -7.00 -1.82 10.72
CA ILE A 145 -7.13 -2.46 9.40
C ILE A 145 -8.36 -1.95 8.61
N PRO A 146 -9.59 -1.87 9.20
CA PRO A 146 -10.75 -1.35 8.47
C PRO A 146 -10.59 0.12 8.04
N LEU A 147 -10.03 0.96 8.91
CA LEU A 147 -9.80 2.38 8.60
C LEU A 147 -8.84 2.53 7.41
N TYR A 148 -7.76 1.75 7.41
CA TYR A 148 -6.82 1.68 6.30
C TYR A 148 -7.49 1.17 5.01
N ALA A 149 -8.27 0.09 5.12
CA ALA A 149 -8.94 -0.53 3.99
C ALA A 149 -9.89 0.46 3.29
N VAL A 150 -10.69 1.21 4.05
CA VAL A 150 -11.59 2.24 3.50
C VAL A 150 -10.81 3.25 2.65
N GLY A 151 -9.69 3.77 3.15
CA GLY A 151 -8.89 4.76 2.42
C GLY A 151 -8.32 4.21 1.10
N VAL A 152 -7.82 2.98 1.13
CA VAL A 152 -7.26 2.33 -0.06
C VAL A 152 -8.34 1.96 -1.08
N PHE A 153 -9.43 1.31 -0.64
CA PHE A 153 -10.51 0.91 -1.54
C PHE A 153 -11.26 2.10 -2.12
N LEU A 154 -11.41 3.19 -1.37
CA LEU A 154 -11.96 4.44 -1.92
C LEU A 154 -11.07 4.98 -3.04
N SER A 155 -9.75 5.04 -2.81
CA SER A 155 -8.79 5.52 -3.81
C SER A 155 -8.80 4.66 -5.08
N PHE A 156 -8.87 3.33 -4.92
CA PHE A 156 -9.01 2.43 -6.06
C PHE A 156 -10.35 2.60 -6.77
N THR A 157 -11.46 2.66 -6.05
CA THR A 157 -12.79 2.83 -6.65
C THR A 157 -12.84 4.11 -7.48
N LEU A 158 -12.33 5.23 -6.96
CA LEU A 158 -12.25 6.50 -7.66
C LEU A 158 -11.31 6.44 -8.88
N SER A 159 -10.16 5.79 -8.77
CA SER A 159 -9.21 5.61 -9.87
C SER A 159 -9.80 4.78 -11.01
N GLN A 160 -10.40 3.64 -10.68
CA GLN A 160 -11.05 2.74 -11.63
C GLN A 160 -12.25 3.44 -12.31
N ALA A 161 -13.11 4.11 -11.54
CA ALA A 161 -14.24 4.88 -12.08
C ALA A 161 -13.80 6.04 -12.97
N SER A 162 -12.71 6.74 -12.61
CA SER A 162 -12.13 7.80 -13.44
C SER A 162 -11.61 7.26 -14.78
N MET A 163 -11.00 6.07 -14.76
CA MET A 163 -10.48 5.41 -15.95
C MET A 163 -11.61 4.90 -16.86
N VAL A 164 -12.71 4.41 -16.30
CA VAL A 164 -13.96 4.10 -17.02
C VAL A 164 -14.44 5.32 -17.80
N ARG A 165 -14.55 6.48 -17.14
CA ARG A 165 -14.96 7.74 -17.80
C ARG A 165 -13.96 8.16 -18.88
N ARG A 166 -12.67 7.97 -18.66
CA ARG A 166 -11.62 8.28 -19.65
C ARG A 166 -11.79 7.43 -20.91
N TRP A 167 -11.97 6.11 -20.79
CA TRP A 167 -12.15 5.22 -21.96
C TRP A 167 -13.42 5.54 -22.75
N LEU A 168 -14.52 5.87 -22.07
CA LEU A 168 -15.76 6.28 -22.73
C LEU A 168 -15.64 7.59 -23.50
N ARG A 169 -14.79 8.52 -23.02
CA ARG A 169 -14.56 9.83 -23.65
C ARG A 169 -13.60 9.77 -24.82
N LEU A 170 -12.44 9.12 -24.65
CA LEU A 170 -11.36 9.16 -25.64
C LEU A 170 -11.50 8.07 -26.72
N LYS A 171 -12.16 6.95 -26.41
CA LYS A 171 -12.40 5.83 -27.34
C LYS A 171 -11.15 5.36 -28.12
N GLU A 172 -9.99 5.40 -27.46
CA GLU A 172 -8.71 4.91 -28.00
C GLU A 172 -8.77 3.40 -28.34
N GLU A 173 -7.76 2.88 -29.01
CA GLU A 173 -7.72 1.45 -29.38
C GLU A 173 -7.92 0.52 -28.17
N GLY A 174 -8.82 -0.45 -28.32
CA GLY A 174 -9.16 -1.38 -27.25
C GLY A 174 -10.01 -0.78 -26.12
N TRP A 175 -10.64 0.39 -26.32
CA TRP A 175 -11.44 1.04 -25.27
C TRP A 175 -12.50 0.11 -24.67
N TRP A 176 -13.13 -0.77 -25.46
CA TRP A 176 -14.24 -1.61 -24.99
C TRP A 176 -13.79 -2.60 -23.90
N TRP A 177 -12.67 -3.31 -24.11
CA TRP A 177 -12.18 -4.28 -23.14
C TRP A 177 -11.57 -3.55 -21.94
N ARG A 178 -10.78 -2.48 -22.17
CA ARG A 178 -10.20 -1.67 -21.10
C ARG A 178 -11.27 -1.06 -20.21
N TRP A 179 -12.36 -0.58 -20.81
CA TRP A 179 -13.52 -0.08 -20.10
C TRP A 179 -14.15 -1.17 -19.24
N TRP A 180 -14.41 -2.36 -19.80
CA TRP A 180 -14.96 -3.50 -19.06
C TRP A 180 -14.12 -3.89 -17.85
N PHE A 181 -12.79 -4.01 -18.00
CA PHE A 181 -11.90 -4.35 -16.88
C PHE A 181 -11.91 -3.28 -15.78
N ASN A 182 -11.85 -1.99 -16.14
CA ASN A 182 -11.90 -0.91 -15.14
C ASN A 182 -13.29 -0.81 -14.50
N ALA A 183 -14.37 -1.10 -15.23
CA ALA A 183 -15.74 -1.09 -14.69
C ALA A 183 -15.96 -2.23 -13.69
N LEU A 184 -15.50 -3.43 -14.03
CA LEU A 184 -15.48 -4.56 -13.09
C LEU A 184 -14.65 -4.22 -11.85
N GLY A 185 -13.47 -3.65 -12.04
CA GLY A 185 -12.61 -3.20 -10.94
C GLY A 185 -13.30 -2.18 -10.02
N ALA A 186 -13.98 -1.19 -10.59
CA ALA A 186 -14.74 -0.19 -9.83
C ALA A 186 -15.90 -0.81 -9.04
N ILE A 187 -16.62 -1.79 -9.61
CA ILE A 187 -17.71 -2.50 -8.91
C ILE A 187 -17.13 -3.35 -7.78
N VAL A 188 -16.10 -4.16 -8.05
CA VAL A 188 -15.49 -5.03 -7.04
C VAL A 188 -14.91 -4.22 -5.88
N THR A 189 -14.15 -3.17 -6.18
CA THR A 189 -13.57 -2.31 -5.13
C THR A 189 -14.62 -1.52 -4.36
N GLY A 190 -15.70 -1.10 -5.03
CA GLY A 190 -16.84 -0.43 -4.38
C GLY A 190 -17.70 -1.36 -3.53
N LEU A 191 -17.78 -2.66 -3.85
CA LEU A 191 -18.51 -3.66 -3.04
C LEU A 191 -17.76 -4.09 -1.78
N VAL A 192 -16.43 -3.98 -1.79
CA VAL A 192 -15.58 -4.32 -0.62
C VAL A 192 -15.63 -3.21 0.44
N MET A 193 -15.91 -1.97 0.04
CA MET A 193 -16.09 -0.81 0.92
C MET A 193 -17.44 -0.88 1.64
#